data_AF-X1MLE1-F1
#
_entry.id   AF-X1MLE1-F1
#
_cell.length_a   1.000
_cell.length_b   1.000
_cell.length_c   1.000
_cell.angle_alpha   90.00
_cell.angle_beta   90.00
_cell.angle_gamma   90.00
#
_symmetry.space_group_name_H-M   'P 1'
#
loop_
_entity.id
_entity.type
_entity.pdbx_description
1 polymer ?
#
loop_
_entity_poly.entity_id
_entity_poly.type
_entity_poly.pdbx_seq_one_letter_code
_entity_poly.pdbx_strand_id
1 'polypeptide(L)'
;RPEFALERQRQNIKFILNNRIRENISGCLKRRGGHKQGRRWEKLVGYNFRELKKRLTETMPVGYTWKDFLSAKLHIDHIIPIDAFNFTRPEHTDFKRCWALSNLRLLPARENLIKGVKLNRPFQPALRI
;
A
#
# COMPACT_ATOMS: atom_id res chain seq x y z
N ARG A 1 12.34 -24.84 -18.36
CA ARG A 1 10.96 -25.27 -18.01
C ARG A 1 10.17 -24.08 -17.43
N PRO A 2 8.95 -23.81 -17.92
CA PRO A 2 8.14 -22.64 -17.56
C PRO A 2 7.74 -22.55 -16.07
N GLU A 3 7.63 -23.69 -15.39
CA GLU A 3 7.30 -23.77 -13.96
C GLU A 3 8.29 -23.02 -13.05
N PHE A 4 9.59 -23.14 -13.31
CA PHE A 4 10.63 -22.42 -12.57
C PHE A 4 10.57 -20.90 -12.76
N ALA A 5 10.15 -20.43 -13.94
CA ALA A 5 10.03 -19.01 -14.23
C ALA A 5 8.84 -18.38 -13.48
N LEU A 6 7.71 -19.10 -13.40
CA LEU A 6 6.53 -18.69 -12.65
C LEU A 6 6.81 -18.62 -11.15
N GLU A 7 7.51 -19.62 -10.60
CA GLU A 7 7.88 -19.64 -9.17
C GLU A 7 8.81 -18.48 -8.83
N ARG A 8 9.84 -18.23 -9.66
CA ARG A 8 10.75 -17.08 -9.49
C ARG A 8 9.99 -15.75 -9.54
N GLN A 9 9.04 -15.61 -10.46
CA GLN A 9 8.21 -14.41 -10.55
C GLN A 9 7.34 -14.24 -9.28
N ARG A 10 6.74 -15.31 -8.77
CA ARG A 10 5.94 -15.28 -7.54
C ARG A 10 6.77 -14.85 -6.34
N GLN A 11 7.98 -15.40 -6.21
CA GLN A 11 8.92 -15.04 -5.14
C GLN A 11 9.35 -13.57 -5.24
N ASN A 12 9.62 -13.08 -6.46
CA ASN A 12 9.94 -11.66 -6.70
C ASN A 12 8.77 -10.73 -6.33
N ILE A 13 7.53 -11.05 -6.72
CA ILE A 13 6.35 -10.26 -6.35
C ILE A 13 6.20 -10.21 -4.83
N LYS A 14 6.37 -11.36 -4.15
CA LYS A 14 6.29 -11.43 -2.69
C LYS A 14 7.35 -10.56 -2.03
N PHE A 15 8.60 -10.65 -2.47
CA PHE A 15 9.70 -9.86 -1.93
C PHE A 15 9.49 -8.36 -2.14
N ILE A 16 9.25 -7.95 -3.39
CA ILE A 16 9.07 -6.53 -3.76
C ILE A 16 7.86 -5.92 -3.07
N LEU A 17 6.73 -6.62 -3.02
CA LEU A 17 5.51 -6.10 -2.38
C LEU A 17 5.71 -5.93 -0.87
N ASN A 18 6.32 -6.91 -0.19
CA ASN A 18 6.62 -6.81 1.23
C ASN A 18 7.58 -5.65 1.53
N ASN A 19 8.63 -5.48 0.74
CA ASN A 19 9.58 -4.38 0.92
C ASN A 19 8.90 -3.02 0.73
N ARG A 20 8.14 -2.83 -0.35
CA ARG A 20 7.41 -1.57 -0.62
C ARG A 20 6.46 -1.21 0.53
N ILE A 21 5.64 -2.15 1.01
CA ILE A 21 4.73 -1.89 2.14
C ILE A 21 5.50 -1.59 3.43
N ARG A 22 6.53 -2.38 3.72
CA ARG A 22 7.37 -2.21 4.92
C ARG A 22 8.02 -0.83 4.95
N GLU A 23 8.56 -0.39 3.81
CA GLU A 23 9.22 0.90 3.62
C GLU A 23 8.22 2.04 3.68
N ASN A 24 7.10 1.96 2.96
CA ASN A 24 6.09 3.00 2.96
C ASN A 24 5.49 3.24 4.35
N ILE A 25 5.14 2.17 5.10
CA ILE A 25 4.66 2.31 6.48
C ILE A 25 5.74 2.93 7.37
N SER A 26 6.99 2.47 7.24
CA SER A 26 8.10 2.97 8.05
C SER A 26 8.37 4.46 7.81
N GLY A 27 8.45 4.86 6.55
CA GLY A 27 8.69 6.24 6.15
C GLY A 27 7.51 7.15 6.49
N CYS A 28 6.28 6.64 6.34
CA CYS A 28 5.07 7.35 6.75
C CYS A 28 5.06 7.66 8.25
N LEU A 29 5.30 6.66 9.10
CA LEU A 29 5.35 6.85 10.56
C LEU A 29 6.51 7.77 10.96
N LYS A 30 7.72 7.54 10.41
CA LYS A 30 8.90 8.34 10.74
C LYS A 30 8.70 9.83 10.47
N ARG A 31 8.10 10.18 9.32
CA ARG A 31 7.78 11.58 8.98
C ARG A 31 6.78 12.24 9.92
N ARG A 32 6.04 11.46 10.71
CA ARG A 32 5.00 11.91 11.65
C ARG A 32 5.43 11.74 13.11
N GLY A 33 6.74 11.59 13.38
CA GLY A 33 7.28 11.35 14.73
C GLY A 33 7.03 9.95 15.30
N GLY A 34 6.48 9.05 14.48
CA GLY A 34 6.14 7.68 14.84
C GLY A 34 7.19 6.65 14.45
N HIS A 35 6.98 5.40 14.89
CA HIS A 35 7.87 4.28 14.59
C HIS A 35 7.12 2.94 14.68
N LYS A 36 7.61 1.94 13.94
CA LYS A 36 7.04 0.58 13.97
C LYS A 36 7.45 -0.25 15.19
N GLN A 37 8.51 0.17 15.90
CA GLN A 37 9.12 -0.58 17.01
C GLN A 37 9.53 -2.00 16.61
N GLY A 38 10.18 -2.17 15.46
CA GLY A 38 10.60 -3.49 14.96
C GLY A 38 9.47 -4.42 14.50
N ARG A 39 8.19 -4.05 14.69
CA ARG A 39 7.05 -4.89 14.33
C ARG A 39 6.94 -5.10 12.83
N ARG A 40 6.55 -6.32 12.46
CA ARG A 40 6.19 -6.71 11.08
C ARG A 40 4.97 -5.93 10.61
N TRP A 41 4.95 -5.55 9.34
CA TRP A 41 3.88 -4.71 8.79
C TRP A 41 2.52 -5.41 8.88
N GLU A 42 2.47 -6.73 8.70
CA GLU A 42 1.23 -7.51 8.77
C GLU A 42 0.55 -7.38 10.15
N LYS A 43 1.37 -7.31 11.23
CA LYS A 43 0.86 -7.11 12.59
C LYS A 43 0.32 -5.70 12.82
N LEU A 44 0.82 -4.72 12.06
CA LEU A 44 0.34 -3.35 12.16
C LEU A 44 -0.98 -3.14 11.43
N VAL A 45 -1.21 -3.82 10.30
CA VAL A 45 -2.39 -3.55 9.46
C VAL A 45 -3.49 -4.60 9.60
N GLY A 46 -3.18 -5.77 10.17
CA GLY A 46 -4.17 -6.81 10.47
C GLY A 46 -4.51 -7.75 9.30
N TYR A 47 -3.78 -7.65 8.19
CA TYR A 47 -3.89 -8.56 7.04
C TYR A 47 -2.50 -9.03 6.58
N ASN A 48 -2.47 -10.11 5.81
CA ASN A 48 -1.25 -10.73 5.31
C ASN A 48 -1.00 -10.46 3.82
N PHE A 49 0.15 -10.92 3.33
CA PHE A 49 0.55 -10.77 1.92
C PHE A 49 -0.48 -11.30 0.91
N ARG A 50 -1.12 -12.45 1.18
CA ARG A 50 -2.09 -13.07 0.25
C ARG A 50 -3.30 -12.18 0.07
N GLU A 51 -3.83 -11.63 1.17
CA GLU A 51 -4.98 -10.71 1.17
C GLU A 51 -4.64 -9.41 0.45
N LEU A 52 -3.46 -8.83 0.72
CA LEU A 52 -2.97 -7.66 0.00
C LEU A 52 -2.84 -7.92 -1.50
N LYS A 53 -2.19 -9.02 -1.88
CA LYS A 53 -2.00 -9.38 -3.29
C LYS A 53 -3.34 -9.58 -3.98
N LYS A 54 -4.30 -10.24 -3.31
CA LYS A 54 -5.66 -10.43 -3.81
C LYS A 54 -6.30 -9.07 -4.10
N ARG A 55 -6.33 -8.17 -3.11
CA ARG A 55 -6.88 -6.82 -3.26
C ARG A 55 -6.22 -6.05 -4.41
N LEU A 56 -4.89 -6.04 -4.48
CA LEU A 56 -4.17 -5.33 -5.54
C LEU A 56 -4.45 -5.91 -6.92
N THR A 57 -4.61 -7.24 -7.02
CA THR A 57 -5.01 -7.92 -8.27
C THR A 57 -6.41 -7.51 -8.70
N GLU A 58 -7.37 -7.46 -7.77
CA GLU A 58 -8.75 -7.02 -8.04
C GLU A 58 -8.83 -5.56 -8.53
N THR A 59 -7.88 -4.71 -8.11
CA THR A 59 -7.80 -3.30 -8.53
C THR A 59 -6.86 -3.05 -9.70
N MET A 60 -6.26 -4.08 -10.28
CA MET A 60 -5.28 -3.92 -11.34
C MET A 60 -5.96 -3.29 -12.57
N PRO A 61 -5.44 -2.16 -13.10
CA PRO A 61 -6.04 -1.54 -14.27
C PRO A 61 -6.03 -2.47 -15.48
N VAL A 62 -7.06 -2.36 -16.32
CA VAL A 62 -7.18 -3.16 -17.55
C VAL A 62 -5.95 -2.97 -18.43
N GLY A 63 -5.42 -4.07 -18.97
CA GLY A 63 -4.23 -4.07 -19.82
C GLY A 63 -2.90 -4.06 -19.07
N TYR A 64 -2.90 -4.00 -17.74
CA TYR A 64 -1.67 -4.10 -16.94
C TYR A 64 -1.47 -5.49 -16.34
N THR A 65 -0.22 -5.81 -16.02
CA THR A 65 0.17 -7.07 -15.41
C THR A 65 1.05 -6.87 -14.18
N TRP A 66 1.29 -7.95 -13.43
CA TRP A 66 2.32 -7.95 -12.38
C TRP A 66 3.74 -7.68 -12.91
N LYS A 67 4.02 -7.90 -14.20
CA LYS A 67 5.32 -7.49 -14.80
C LYS A 67 5.44 -5.97 -14.83
N ASP A 68 4.36 -5.26 -15.16
CA ASP A 68 4.33 -3.79 -15.17
C ASP A 68 4.48 -3.21 -13.76
N PHE A 69 3.94 -3.88 -12.74
CA PHE A 69 4.21 -3.53 -11.33
C PHE A 69 5.69 -3.72 -10.94
N LEU A 70 6.30 -4.82 -11.37
CA LEU A 70 7.73 -5.09 -11.12
C LEU A 70 8.63 -4.10 -11.85
N SER A 71 8.23 -3.64 -13.05
CA SER A 71 8.92 -2.58 -13.80
C SER A 71 8.51 -1.16 -13.39
N ALA A 72 7.88 -0.99 -12.23
CA ALA A 72 7.46 0.29 -11.65
C ALA A 72 6.47 1.13 -12.48
N LYS A 73 5.77 0.55 -13.46
CA LYS A 73 4.69 1.23 -14.17
C LYS A 73 3.39 1.31 -13.36
N LEU A 74 3.22 0.44 -12.37
CA LEU A 74 2.13 0.50 -11.40
C LEU A 74 2.66 0.84 -10.01
N HIS A 75 1.98 1.76 -9.34
CA HIS A 75 2.22 2.12 -7.95
C HIS A 75 1.10 1.59 -7.04
N ILE A 76 1.42 1.40 -5.76
CA ILE A 76 0.41 1.15 -4.72
C ILE A 76 -0.12 2.52 -4.30
N ASP A 77 -1.37 2.80 -4.66
CA ASP A 77 -2.05 4.06 -4.36
C ASP A 77 -2.97 3.90 -3.14
N HIS A 78 -3.10 4.98 -2.38
CA HIS A 78 -4.12 5.14 -1.36
C HIS A 78 -5.29 5.93 -1.95
N ILE A 79 -6.46 5.31 -2.06
CA ILE A 79 -7.68 5.92 -2.64
C ILE A 79 -7.98 7.25 -1.94
N ILE A 80 -8.00 7.21 -0.60
CA ILE A 80 -7.95 8.38 0.27
C ILE A 80 -6.47 8.60 0.62
N PRO A 81 -5.87 9.75 0.26
CA PRO A 81 -4.46 10.01 0.49
C PRO A 81 -4.07 9.90 1.98
N ILE A 82 -2.86 9.42 2.24
CA ILE A 82 -2.27 9.33 3.60
C ILE A 82 -2.39 10.66 4.35
N ASP A 83 -2.24 11.79 3.64
CA ASP A 83 -2.26 13.14 4.22
C ASP A 83 -3.64 13.60 4.69
N ALA A 84 -4.71 12.91 4.28
CA ALA A 84 -6.04 13.16 4.80
C ALA A 84 -6.27 12.52 6.17
N PHE A 85 -5.42 11.58 6.61
CA PHE A 85 -5.58 10.85 7.86
C PHE A 85 -4.71 11.41 8.99
N ASN A 86 -5.22 11.25 10.20
CA ASN A 86 -4.63 11.78 11.42
C ASN A 86 -4.08 10.67 12.33
N PHE A 87 -2.79 10.37 12.17
CA PHE A 87 -2.11 9.39 13.01
C PHE A 87 -0.61 9.68 13.14
N THR A 88 -0.06 9.29 14.29
CA THR A 88 1.40 9.22 14.54
C THR A 88 1.83 7.81 14.91
N ARG A 89 0.89 6.93 15.28
CA ARG A 89 1.16 5.57 15.73
C ARG A 89 0.32 4.52 15.00
N PRO A 90 0.81 3.27 14.88
CA PRO A 90 0.06 2.17 14.25
C PRO A 90 -1.22 1.77 14.98
N GLU A 91 -1.37 2.16 16.24
CA GLU A 91 -2.55 1.88 17.07
C GLU A 91 -3.72 2.80 16.75
N HIS A 92 -3.49 3.95 16.11
CA HIS A 92 -4.54 4.93 15.84
C HIS A 92 -5.55 4.40 14.81
N THR A 93 -6.82 4.71 15.00
CA THR A 93 -7.92 4.35 14.10
C THR A 93 -7.64 4.78 12.66
N ASP A 94 -7.14 6.00 12.48
CA ASP A 94 -6.83 6.57 11.17
C ASP A 94 -5.63 5.89 10.49
N PHE A 95 -4.69 5.33 11.25
CA PHE A 95 -3.65 4.46 10.66
C PHE A 95 -4.30 3.21 10.07
N LYS A 96 -5.19 2.54 10.82
CA LYS A 96 -5.88 1.34 10.33
C LYS A 96 -6.74 1.63 9.10
N ARG A 97 -7.46 2.75 9.08
CA ARG A 97 -8.28 3.19 7.94
C ARG A 97 -7.42 3.53 6.73
N CYS A 98 -6.31 4.26 6.93
CA CYS A 98 -5.36 4.61 5.88
C CYS A 98 -4.80 3.36 5.19
N TRP A 99 -4.37 2.38 5.98
CA TRP A 99 -3.73 1.17 5.49
C TRP A 99 -4.71 0.01 5.23
N ALA A 100 -6.01 0.21 5.36
CA ALA A 100 -7.00 -0.83 5.09
C ALA A 100 -6.96 -1.27 3.62
N LEU A 101 -7.21 -2.56 3.37
CA LEU A 101 -7.27 -3.11 2.00
C LEU A 101 -8.25 -2.33 1.10
N SER A 102 -9.39 -1.90 1.65
CA SER A 102 -10.38 -1.10 0.93
C SER A 102 -9.83 0.25 0.47
N ASN A 103 -8.82 0.81 1.15
CA ASN A 103 -8.17 2.07 0.78
C ASN A 103 -6.96 1.88 -0.15
N LEU A 104 -6.51 0.65 -0.41
CA LEU A 104 -5.37 0.37 -1.29
C LEU A 104 -5.83 -0.08 -2.68
N ARG A 105 -5.09 0.37 -3.71
CA ARG A 105 -5.26 -0.08 -5.10
C ARG A 105 -3.94 -0.04 -5.88
N LEU A 106 -3.92 -0.66 -7.06
CA LEU A 106 -2.91 -0.37 -8.07
C LEU A 106 -3.37 0.78 -8.97
N LEU A 107 -2.45 1.67 -9.31
CA LEU A 107 -2.70 2.78 -10.22
C LEU A 107 -1.48 2.99 -11.14
N PRO A 108 -1.65 3.36 -12.41
CA PRO A 108 -0.53 3.72 -13.27
C PRO A 108 0.31 4.81 -12.63
N ALA A 109 1.64 4.66 -12.68
CA ALA A 109 2.57 5.55 -12.00
C ALA A 109 2.33 7.03 -12.36
N ARG A 110 2.10 7.31 -13.65
CA ARG A 110 1.78 8.64 -14.16
C ARG A 110 0.49 9.20 -13.54
N GLU A 111 -0.57 8.41 -13.48
CA GLU A 111 -1.85 8.83 -12.89
C GLU A 111 -1.73 9.06 -11.38
N ASN A 112 -0.97 8.22 -10.69
CA ASN A 112 -0.70 8.38 -9.27
C ASN A 112 0.03 9.70 -8.95
N LEU A 113 0.98 10.08 -9.80
CA LEU A 113 1.68 11.37 -9.69
C LEU A 113 0.74 12.55 -9.93
N ILE A 114 -0.13 12.47 -10.94
CA ILE A 114 -1.13 13.52 -11.26
C ILE A 114 -2.18 13.66 -10.15
N LYS A 115 -2.59 12.53 -9.54
CA LYS A 115 -3.52 12.50 -8.41
C LYS A 115 -2.95 13.23 -7.19
N GLY A 116 -1.71 12.94 -6.83
CA GLY A 116 -1.07 13.50 -5.64
C GLY A 116 -1.92 13.26 -4.38
N VAL A 117 -2.21 14.35 -3.65
CA VAL A 117 -2.97 14.35 -2.38
C VAL A 117 -4.44 14.74 -2.54
N LYS A 118 -4.98 14.72 -3.76
CA LYS A 118 -6.36 15.13 -4.02
C LYS A 118 -7.37 14.15 -3.42
N LEU A 119 -8.43 14.71 -2.83
CA LEU A 119 -9.62 14.00 -2.38
C LEU A 119 -10.70 14.11 -3.45
N ASN A 120 -11.28 12.98 -3.84
CA ASN A 120 -12.39 12.95 -4.80
C ASN A 120 -13.76 13.18 -4.15
N ARG A 121 -13.82 13.14 -2.81
CA ARG A 121 -15.02 13.34 -2.01
C ARG A 121 -14.64 13.86 -0.62
N PRO A 122 -15.55 14.53 0.10
CA PRO A 122 -15.32 14.91 1.50
C PRO A 122 -14.87 13.71 2.34
N PHE A 123 -13.87 13.94 3.20
CA PHE A 123 -13.34 12.93 4.11
C PHE A 123 -13.20 13.52 5.51
N GLN A 124 -13.70 12.79 6.50
CA GLN A 124 -13.54 13.15 7.91
C GLN A 124 -12.51 12.21 8.57
N PRO A 125 -11.34 12.73 8.97
CA PRO A 125 -10.39 11.98 9.79
C PRO A 125 -10.94 11.77 11.21
N ALA A 126 -10.33 10.82 11.93
CA ALA A 126 -10.56 10.72 13.36
C ALA A 126 -10.05 11.99 14.08
N LEU A 127 -10.63 12.28 15.24
CA LEU A 127 -10.19 13.38 16.08
C LEU A 127 -8.70 13.26 16.38
N ARG A 128 -8.02 14.41 16.44
CA ARG A 128 -6.59 14.46 16.74
C ARG A 128 -6.35 13.97 18.16
N ILE A 129 -5.52 12.93 18.24
CA ILE A 129 -4.99 12.36 19.47
C ILE A 129 -3.67 13.06 19.78
#